data_AF-A0ABD0RX33-F1
#
_entry.id   AF-A0ABD0RX33-F1
#
_cell.length_a   1.000
_cell.length_b   1.000
_cell.length_c   1.000
_cell.angle_alpha   90.00
_cell.angle_beta   90.00
_cell.angle_gamma   90.00
#
_symmetry.space_group_name_H-M   'P 1'
#
loop_
_entity.id
_entity.type
_entity.pdbx_description
1 polymer ?
#
loop_
_entity_poly.entity_id
_entity_poly.type
_entity_poly.pdbx_seq_one_letter_code
_entity_poly.pdbx_strand_id
1 'polypeptide(L)' 'ATAQMEERLAEFIECYSPENVLPLADGVLSFIHHQIAELSRNCLTKSREGVITTVYFYELQENLEKLLHE' A
#
# COMPACT_ATOMS: atom_id res chain seq x y z
N ALA A 1 -17.85 5.20 -6.21
CA ALA A 1 -16.59 4.68 -6.81
C ALA A 1 -15.48 4.66 -5.75
N THR A 2 -15.18 5.80 -5.12
CA THR A 2 -14.13 5.93 -4.08
C THR A 2 -14.31 4.96 -2.89
N ALA A 3 -15.51 4.80 -2.37
CA ALA A 3 -15.78 3.89 -1.24
C ALA A 3 -15.41 2.42 -1.53
N GLN A 4 -15.60 1.94 -2.76
CA GLN A 4 -15.28 0.56 -3.14
C GLN A 4 -13.76 0.36 -3.29
N MET A 5 -13.06 1.39 -3.73
CA MET A 5 -11.61 1.43 -3.78
C MET A 5 -11.00 1.49 -2.37
N GLU A 6 -11.59 2.27 -1.46
CA GLU A 6 -11.18 2.32 -0.04
C GLU A 6 -11.35 0.98 0.67
N GLU A 7 -12.46 0.28 0.44
CA GLU A 7 -12.71 -1.04 1.02
C GLU A 7 -11.67 -2.06 0.53
N ARG A 8 -11.38 -2.09 -0.77
CA ARG A 8 -10.34 -2.93 -1.36
C ARG A 8 -8.95 -2.62 -0.81
N LEU A 9 -8.63 -1.34 -0.61
CA LEU A 9 -7.37 -0.91 0.00
C LEU A 9 -7.28 -1.33 1.47
N ALA A 10 -8.36 -1.24 2.23
CA ALA A 10 -8.42 -1.69 3.61
C ALA A 10 -8.19 -3.20 3.72
N GLU A 11 -8.90 -4.00 2.92
CA GLU A 11 -8.69 -5.46 2.84
C GLU A 11 -7.25 -5.81 2.45
N PHE A 12 -6.66 -5.05 1.52
CA PHE A 12 -5.28 -5.24 1.10
C PHE A 12 -4.29 -4.95 2.24
N ILE A 13 -4.43 -3.82 2.95
CA ILE A 13 -3.58 -3.49 4.10
C ILE A 13 -3.66 -4.59 5.17
N GLU A 14 -4.86 -5.10 5.45
CA GLU A 14 -5.08 -6.16 6.43
C GLU A 14 -4.38 -7.46 6.01
N CYS A 15 -4.47 -7.82 4.73
CA CYS A 15 -3.84 -9.03 4.18
C CYS A 15 -2.31 -8.97 4.20
N TYR A 16 -1.73 -7.78 3.99
CA TYR A 16 -0.29 -7.52 3.98
C TYR A 16 0.27 -7.13 5.35
N SER A 17 -0.53 -7.20 6.41
CA SER A 17 -0.10 -6.89 7.77
C SER A 17 0.98 -7.87 8.24
N PRO A 18 1.96 -7.41 9.04
CA PRO A 18 3.12 -8.21 9.46
C PRO A 18 2.76 -9.46 10.28
N GLU A 19 1.54 -9.53 10.83
CA GLU A 19 1.01 -10.73 11.50
C GLU A 19 0.70 -11.88 10.53
N ASN A 20 0.43 -11.56 9.26
CA ASN A 20 0.07 -12.51 8.21
C ASN A 20 1.27 -12.89 7.33
N VAL A 21 2.34 -12.11 7.42
CA VAL A 21 3.61 -12.34 6.74
C VAL A 21 4.48 -13.11 7.73
N LEU A 22 4.72 -14.40 7.45
CA LEU A 22 5.73 -15.18 8.19
C LEU A 22 7.00 -14.34 8.32
N PRO A 23 7.80 -14.46 9.40
CA PRO A 23 9.11 -13.81 9.48
C PRO A 23 10.00 -14.37 8.37
N LEU A 24 9.85 -13.79 7.18
CA LEU A 24 10.65 -14.06 6.01
C LEU A 24 12.02 -13.54 6.38
N ALA A 25 12.96 -14.47 6.53
CA ALA A 25 14.33 -14.22 6.99
C ALA A 25 15.15 -13.31 6.05
N ASP A 26 14.51 -12.69 5.06
CA ASP A 26 15.09 -11.83 4.06
C ASP A 26 14.67 -10.38 4.32
N GLY A 27 15.58 -9.57 4.85
CA GLY A 27 15.30 -8.19 5.28
C GLY A 27 14.76 -7.30 4.16
N VAL A 28 15.06 -7.60 2.90
CA VAL A 28 14.54 -6.87 1.73
C VAL A 28 13.06 -7.15 1.53
N LEU A 29 12.64 -8.41 1.66
CA LEU A 29 11.23 -8.79 1.49
C LEU A 29 10.35 -8.24 2.62
N SER A 30 10.85 -8.25 3.86
CA SER A 30 10.18 -7.60 4.98
C SER A 30 10.06 -6.08 4.80
N PHE A 31 11.04 -5.45 4.16
CA PHE A 31 11.04 -4.02 3.84
C PHE A 31 10.01 -3.69 2.75
N ILE A 32 9.97 -4.47 1.66
CA ILE A 32 8.97 -4.32 0.59
C ILE A 32 7.56 -4.49 1.16
N HIS A 33 7.32 -5.50 1.99
CA HIS A 33 6.02 -5.71 2.64
C HIS A 33 5.62 -4.52 3.52
N HIS A 34 6.52 -4.02 4.37
CA HIS A 34 6.25 -2.84 5.19
C HIS A 34 5.93 -1.61 4.33
N GLN A 35 6.70 -1.35 3.28
CA GLN A 35 6.46 -0.21 2.41
C GLN A 35 5.13 -0.31 1.66
N ILE A 36 4.77 -1.49 1.15
CA ILE A 36 3.48 -1.70 0.48
C ILE A 36 2.32 -1.47 1.46
N ALA A 37 2.43 -1.97 2.69
CA ALA A 37 1.41 -1.75 3.73
C ALA A 37 1.30 -0.26 4.10
N GLU A 38 2.44 0.44 4.20
CA GLU A 38 2.50 1.87 4.51
C GLU A 38 1.93 2.74 3.38
N LEU A 39 2.31 2.48 2.13
CA LEU A 39 1.77 3.14 0.94
C LEU A 39 0.26 2.95 0.84
N SER A 40 -0.21 1.73 1.07
CA SER A 40 -1.64 1.42 1.05
C SER A 40 -2.39 2.16 2.16
N ARG A 41 -1.85 2.22 3.39
CA ARG A 41 -2.42 3.03 4.49
C ARG A 41 -2.45 4.52 4.17
N ASN A 42 -1.37 5.04 3.57
CA ASN A 42 -1.29 6.43 3.18
C ASN A 42 -2.36 6.75 2.14
N CYS A 43 -2.51 5.88 1.12
CA CYS A 43 -3.52 5.99 0.09
C CYS A 43 -4.94 5.98 0.69
N LEU A 44 -5.26 5.03 1.58
CA LEU A 44 -6.55 4.97 2.25
C LEU A 44 -6.85 6.25 3.06
N THR A 45 -5.84 6.79 3.75
CA THR A 45 -5.98 8.04 4.52
C THR A 45 -6.24 9.22 3.60
N LYS A 46 -5.45 9.36 2.53
CA LYS A 46 -5.61 10.41 1.51
C LYS A 46 -6.97 10.32 0.81
N SER A 47 -7.49 9.10 0.63
CA SER A 47 -8.82 8.85 0.08
C SER A 47 -9.90 9.42 1.01
N ARG A 48 -9.82 9.09 2.30
CA ARG A 48 -10.75 9.57 3.34
C ARG A 48 -10.70 11.08 3.55
N GLU A 49 -9.52 11.68 3.42
CA GLU A 49 -9.33 13.13 3.46
C GLU A 49 -9.89 13.85 2.21
N GLY A 50 -10.28 13.10 1.16
CA GLY A 50 -10.77 13.66 -0.10
C GLY A 50 -9.69 14.33 -0.94
N VAL A 51 -8.41 14.06 -0.64
CA VAL A 51 -7.25 14.60 -1.36
C VAL A 51 -6.68 13.61 -2.39
N ILE A 52 -7.30 12.44 -2.54
CA ILE A 52 -6.96 11.53 -3.64
C ILE A 52 -7.31 12.18 -4.97
N THR A 53 -6.30 12.30 -5.80
CA THR A 53 -6.38 12.76 -7.18
C THR A 53 -5.81 11.68 -8.08
N THR A 54 -6.15 11.72 -9.37
CA THR A 54 -5.57 10.81 -10.36
C THR A 54 -4.04 10.89 -10.38
N VAL A 55 -3.47 12.07 -10.12
CA VAL A 55 -2.01 12.27 -10.03
C VAL A 55 -1.40 11.47 -8.87
N TYR A 56 -2.03 11.52 -7.69
CA TYR A 56 -1.58 10.76 -6.52
C TYR A 56 -1.55 9.24 -6.81
N PHE A 57 -2.51 8.73 -7.57
CA PHE A 57 -2.52 7.34 -7.99
C PHE A 57 -1.37 6.96 -8.91
N TYR A 58 -1.03 7.82 -9.85
CA TYR A 58 0.14 7.62 -10.71
C TYR A 58 1.43 7.62 -9.89
N GLU A 59 1.59 8.59 -8.99
CA GLU A 59 2.75 8.62 -8.07
C GLU A 59 2.83 7.38 -7.17
N LEU A 60 1.68 6.91 -6.68
CA LEU A 60 1.60 5.69 -5.86
C LEU A 60 2.03 4.46 -6.68
N GLN A 61 1.54 4.35 -7.91
CA GLN A 61 1.89 3.25 -8.82
C GLN A 61 3.38 3.27 -9.16
N GLU A 62 3.95 4.43 -9.47
CA GLU A 62 5.38 4.59 -9.73
C GLU A 62 6.25 4.25 -8.51
N ASN A 63 5.83 4.66 -7.30
CA ASN A 63 6.54 4.30 -6.07
C ASN A 63 6.52 2.78 -5.83
N LEU A 64 5.38 2.14 -6.08
CA LEU A 64 5.22 0.71 -5.91
C LEU A 64 6.05 -0.07 -6.96
N GLU A 65 6.07 0.39 -8.22
CA GLU A 65 6.93 -0.19 -9.25
C GLU A 65 8.42 -0.01 -8.94
N LYS A 66 8.86 1.17 -8.49
CA LYS A 66 10.25 1.39 -8.05
C LYS A 66 10.65 0.43 -6.94
N LEU A 67 9.77 0.28 -5.95
CA LEU A 67 10.00 -0.63 -4.83
C LEU A 67 10.11 -2.10 -5.25
N LEU A 68 9.39 -2.50 -6.31
CA LEU A 68 9.38 -3.87 -6.81
C LEU A 68 10.55 -4.16 -7.77
N HIS A 69 11.20 -3.10 -8.30
CA HIS A 69 12.32 -3.19 -9.24
C HIS A 69 13.69 -2.95 -8.59
N GLU A 70 13.75 -2.54 -7.33
CA GLU A 70 14.95 -2.44 -6.48
C GLU A 70 15.13 -3.67 -5.57
#